data_AF-A0A9X2G4P4-F1
#
_entry.id   AF-A0A9X2G4P4-F1
#
_cell.length_a   1.000
_cell.length_b   1.000
_cell.length_c   1.000
_cell.angle_alpha   90.00
_cell.angle_beta   90.00
_cell.angle_gamma   90.00
#
_symmetry.space_group_name_H-M   'P 1'
#
loop_
_entity.id
_entity.type
_entity.pdbx_description
1 polymer ?
#
loop_
_entity_poly.entity_id
_entity_poly.type
_entity_poly.pdbx_seq_one_letter_code
_entity_poly.pdbx_strand_id
1 'polypeptide(L)' 'MTVRLISPAPSGHSYREFDVTPRACGAARQSYRLVLDRTTGVVYFSPNHYDDFYRM' A
#
# COMPACT_ATOMS: atom_id res chain seq x y z
N MET A 1 1.51 -1.89 18.57
CA MET A 1 2.13 -0.90 17.66
C MET A 1 1.08 -0.55 16.60
N THR A 2 0.26 0.45 16.88
CA THR A 2 -0.89 0.81 16.02
C THR A 2 -0.37 1.61 14.84
N VAL A 3 -0.37 1.01 13.65
CA VAL A 3 -0.16 1.76 12.41
C VAL A 3 -1.54 2.23 11.96
N ARG A 4 -1.77 3.55 11.99
CA ARG A 4 -2.96 4.19 11.42
C ARG A 4 -2.69 4.52 9.96
N LEU A 5 -3.74 4.34 9.16
CA LEU A 5 -3.95 4.80 7.79
C LEU A 5 -3.03 5.95 7.33
N ILE A 6 -2.40 5.77 6.17
CA ILE A 6 -1.88 6.86 5.34
C ILE A 6 -3.08 7.52 4.61
N SER A 7 -4.12 7.88 5.36
CA SER A 7 -5.31 8.57 4.85
C SER A 7 -5.83 9.57 5.90
N PRO A 8 -5.82 10.88 5.59
CA PRO A 8 -5.20 11.47 4.40
C PRO A 8 -3.68 11.28 4.45
N ALA A 9 -3.09 10.83 3.35
CA ALA A 9 -1.65 10.75 3.23
C ALA A 9 -1.02 12.11 3.51
N PRO A 10 0.16 12.17 4.16
CA PRO A 10 0.89 13.41 4.35
C PRO A 10 0.97 14.20 3.03
N SER A 11 0.55 15.47 3.07
CA SER A 11 0.58 16.32 1.88
C SER A 11 2.02 16.46 1.36
N GLY A 12 2.19 16.46 0.04
CA GLY A 12 3.50 16.56 -0.60
C GLY A 12 4.27 15.23 -0.72
N HIS A 13 3.74 14.12 -0.21
CA HIS A 13 4.32 12.80 -0.46
C HIS A 13 3.85 12.22 -1.79
N SER A 14 4.68 11.38 -2.41
CA SER A 14 4.32 10.62 -3.59
C SER A 14 4.42 9.12 -3.33
N TYR A 15 3.43 8.36 -3.79
CA TYR A 15 3.30 6.93 -3.50
C TYR A 15 3.26 6.10 -4.78
N ARG A 16 3.76 4.87 -4.71
CA ARG A 16 3.59 3.86 -5.75
C ARG A 16 3.07 2.57 -5.14
N GLU A 17 2.04 2.01 -5.74
CA GLU A 17 1.45 0.74 -5.32
C GLU A 17 1.90 -0.44 -6.19
N PHE A 18 1.88 -1.62 -5.59
CA PHE A 18 2.15 -2.89 -6.25
C PHE A 18 1.15 -3.95 -5.79
N ASP A 19 0.74 -4.80 -6.73
CA ASP A 19 0.04 -6.04 -6.41
C ASP A 19 1.01 -7.00 -5.70
N VAL A 20 0.54 -7.64 -4.63
CA VAL A 20 1.36 -8.57 -3.83
C VAL A 20 1.48 -9.92 -4.53
N THR A 21 0.40 -10.35 -5.19
CA THR A 21 0.29 -11.69 -5.78
C THR A 21 0.15 -11.61 -7.30
N PRO A 22 0.89 -12.43 -8.06
CA PRO A 22 0.64 -12.62 -9.49
C PRO A 22 -0.81 -13.01 -9.75
N ARG A 23 -1.33 -12.63 -10.92
CA ARG A 23 -2.69 -12.98 -11.36
C ARG A 23 -2.71 -13.36 -12.83
N ALA A 24 -3.66 -14.20 -13.21
CA ALA A 24 -3.95 -14.46 -14.62
C ALA A 24 -4.34 -13.17 -15.34
N CYS A 25 -4.04 -13.09 -16.64
CA CYS A 25 -4.40 -11.94 -17.45
C CYS A 25 -5.92 -11.70 -17.40
N GLY A 26 -6.34 -10.47 -17.11
CA GLY A 26 -7.76 -10.10 -16.98
C GLY A 26 -8.43 -10.45 -15.64
N ALA A 27 -7.81 -11.24 -14.75
CA ALA A 27 -8.40 -11.53 -13.44
C ALA A 27 -8.46 -10.28 -12.55
N ALA A 28 -9.43 -10.20 -11.63
CA ALA A 28 -9.51 -9.09 -10.67
C ALA A 28 -8.27 -9.03 -9.76
N ARG A 29 -7.91 -7.82 -9.31
CA ARG A 29 -6.85 -7.63 -8.32
C ARG A 29 -7.35 -8.10 -6.95
N GLN A 30 -6.47 -8.70 -6.17
CA GLN A 30 -6.75 -8.98 -4.74
C GLN A 30 -6.76 -7.67 -3.93
N SER A 31 -7.15 -7.73 -2.66
CA SER A 31 -7.15 -6.56 -1.75
C SER A 31 -5.76 -6.15 -1.28
N TYR A 32 -4.80 -7.06 -1.26
CA TYR A 32 -3.46 -6.84 -0.71
C TYR A 32 -2.62 -5.86 -1.56
N ARG A 33 -1.94 -4.92 -0.91
CA ARG A 33 -1.06 -3.92 -1.56
C ARG A 33 0.27 -3.77 -0.84
N LEU A 34 1.36 -3.65 -1.61
CA LEU A 34 2.56 -2.96 -1.14
C LEU A 34 2.49 -1.50 -1.60
N VAL A 35 2.82 -0.58 -0.72
CA VAL A 35 2.84 0.86 -1.01
C VAL A 35 4.21 1.41 -0.63
N LEU A 36 4.94 1.90 -1.62
CA LEU A 36 6.19 2.63 -1.45
C LEU A 36 5.89 4.12 -1.34
N ASP A 37 6.27 4.72 -0.21
CA ASP A 37 6.45 6.16 -0.11
C ASP A 37 7.76 6.52 -0.84
N ARG A 38 7.64 7.17 -2.00
CA ARG A 38 8.78 7.56 -2.82
C ARG A 38 9.52 8.79 -2.27
N THR A 39 8.91 9.50 -1.32
CA THR A 39 9.54 10.64 -0.65
C THR A 39 10.47 10.16 0.45
N THR A 40 10.07 9.15 1.23
CA THR A 40 10.85 8.66 2.38
C THR A 40 11.54 7.32 2.14
N GLY A 41 11.15 6.57 1.11
CA GLY A 41 11.62 5.22 0.83
C GLY A 41 10.95 4.13 1.69
N VAL A 42 10.02 4.49 2.59
CA VAL A 42 9.35 3.53 3.47
C VAL A 42 8.34 2.69 2.68
N VAL A 43 8.33 1.38 2.95
CA VAL A 43 7.37 0.43 2.38
C VAL A 43 6.33 0.07 3.43
N TYR A 44 5.08 0.02 2.99
CA TYR A 44 3.94 -0.39 3.79
C TYR A 44 3.21 -1.54 3.11
N PHE A 45 2.73 -2.49 3.91
CA PHE A 45 1.79 -3.52 3.49
C PHE A 45 0.37 -3.15 3.93
N SER A 46 -0.58 -3.24 3.01
CA SER A 46 -2.01 -3.06 3.31
C SER A 46 -2.77 -4.33 2.96
N PRO A 47 -3.36 -5.05 3.93
CA PRO A 47 -4.02 -6.32 3.64
C PRO A 47 -5.43 -6.16 3.07
N ASN A 48 -6.08 -5.05 3.37
CA ASN A 48 -7.49 -4.82 3.08
C ASN A 48 -7.68 -3.50 2.30
N HIS A 49 -7.26 -3.48 1.03
CA HIS A 49 -7.55 -2.40 0.07
C HIS A 49 -7.43 -0.98 0.65
N TYR A 50 -6.27 -0.68 1.28
CA TYR A 50 -5.93 0.61 1.89
C TYR A 50 -6.65 0.96 3.20
N ASP A 51 -7.37 0.04 3.86
CA ASP A 51 -8.01 0.27 5.16
C ASP A 51 -7.02 0.26 6.33
N ASP A 52 -5.97 -0.56 6.25
CA ASP A 52 -4.90 -0.66 7.24
C ASP A 52 -3.55 -0.67 6.54
N PHE A 53 -2.51 -0.22 7.24
CA PHE A 53 -1.13 -0.26 6.77
C PHE A 53 -0.24 -0.84 7.85
N TYR A 54 0.81 -1.56 7.46
CA TYR A 54 1.83 -2.10 8.35
C TYR A 54 3.18 -1.76 7.74
N ARG A 55 4.02 -1.02 8.47
CA ARG A 55 5.36 -0.66 8.00
C ARG A 55 6.24 -1.91 7.93
N MET A 56 6.98 -2.05 6.83
CA MET A 56 8.00 -3.09 6.60
C MET A 56 9.42 -2.61 6.94
#